data_AF-A0A8J4XVG4-F1
#
_entry.id   AF-A0A8J4XVG4-F1
#
_cell.length_a   1.000
_cell.length_b   1.000
_cell.length_c   1.000
_cell.angle_alpha   90.00
_cell.angle_beta   90.00
_cell.angle_gamma   90.00
#
_symmetry.space_group_name_H-M   'P 1'
#
loop_
_entity.id
_entity.type
_entity.pdbx_description
1 polymer ?
#
loop_
_entity_poly.entity_id
_entity_poly.type
_entity_poly.pdbx_seq_one_letter_code
_entity_poly.pdbx_strand_id
1 'polypeptide(L)'
;MADYGRQGGSHWLLLSSYGASRSGQLVVYDSLYNTLSTETAALVEQLQELYSPRPGATMRPVQRQNDGYSCGLFAVAFAFSIALGQDPCTVRYDRASMAAHLVRCLEQGVVQLFPSVPVAGGR
;
A
#
# COMPACT_ATOMS: atom_id res chain seq x y z
N MET A 1 29.33 -10.12 3.21
CA MET A 1 27.87 -10.31 3.21
C MET A 1 27.30 -9.06 3.87
N ALA A 2 26.71 -8.15 3.07
CA ALA A 2 26.43 -6.79 3.51
C ALA A 2 25.35 -6.74 4.62
N ASP A 3 25.62 -5.90 5.60
CA ASP A 3 24.86 -5.63 6.83
C ASP A 3 23.54 -4.87 6.54
N TYR A 4 22.67 -5.45 5.72
CA TYR A 4 21.31 -4.96 5.53
C TYR A 4 20.48 -5.36 6.76
N GLY A 5 20.33 -4.45 7.74
CA GLY A 5 19.28 -4.62 8.74
C GLY A 5 19.49 -4.08 10.15
N ARG A 6 20.56 -3.32 10.47
CA ARG A 6 20.78 -2.93 11.87
C ARG A 6 20.35 -1.53 12.32
N GLN A 7 19.95 -0.58 11.46
CA GLN A 7 19.44 0.72 11.93
C GLN A 7 18.39 1.32 10.97
N GLY A 8 17.11 1.31 11.35
CA GLY A 8 15.99 1.94 10.63
C GLY A 8 15.06 0.93 9.95
N GLY A 9 13.92 0.61 10.56
CA GLY A 9 12.93 -0.31 9.99
C GLY A 9 12.36 0.22 8.67
N SER A 10 12.68 -0.44 7.55
CA SER A 10 12.20 -0.09 6.21
C SER A 10 10.75 -0.54 6.02
N HIS A 11 9.80 0.20 6.60
CA HIS A 11 8.38 0.00 6.34
C HIS A 11 8.00 0.53 4.96
N TRP A 12 7.21 -0.23 4.21
CA TRP A 12 6.70 0.16 2.91
C TRP A 12 5.19 0.37 3.00
N LEU A 13 4.73 1.49 2.45
CA LEU A 13 3.32 1.82 2.31
C LEU A 13 3.09 2.44 0.93
N LEU A 14 1.83 2.55 0.53
CA LEU A 14 1.47 3.25 -0.70
C LEU A 14 0.83 4.60 -0.38
N LEU A 15 1.37 5.65 -0.99
CA LEU A 15 0.69 6.95 -1.14
C LEU A 15 0.13 7.05 -2.55
N SER A 16 -1.12 7.47 -2.67
CA SER A 16 -1.78 7.69 -3.96
C SER A 16 -2.79 8.84 -3.86
N SER A 17 -3.13 9.45 -5.00
CA SER A 17 -4.30 10.34 -5.10
C SER A 17 -5.61 9.56 -5.32
N TYR A 18 -5.54 8.27 -5.62
CA TYR A 18 -6.72 7.45 -5.80
C TYR A 18 -7.53 7.36 -4.50
N GLY A 19 -8.85 7.52 -4.61
CA GLY A 19 -9.75 7.54 -3.45
C GLY A 19 -9.71 8.84 -2.62
N ALA A 20 -8.96 9.86 -3.05
CA ALA A 20 -8.97 11.18 -2.41
C ALA A 20 -10.32 11.87 -2.61
N SER A 21 -10.83 12.54 -1.57
CA SER A 21 -12.10 13.28 -1.65
C SER A 21 -11.92 14.74 -2.05
N ARG A 22 -10.67 15.23 -2.08
CA ARG A 22 -10.31 16.62 -2.37
C ARG A 22 -9.11 16.68 -3.30
N SER A 23 -9.04 17.72 -4.12
CA SER A 23 -7.87 17.99 -4.97
C SER A 23 -6.61 18.15 -4.11
N GLY A 24 -5.51 17.51 -4.52
CA GLY A 24 -4.22 17.54 -3.82
C GLY A 24 -4.15 16.71 -2.54
N GLN A 25 -5.24 16.12 -2.05
CA GLN A 25 -5.21 15.22 -0.90
C GLN A 25 -4.55 13.89 -1.29
N LEU A 26 -3.70 13.39 -0.39
CA LEU A 26 -3.08 12.08 -0.52
C LEU A 26 -3.87 11.03 0.27
N VAL A 27 -3.79 9.80 -0.18
CA VAL A 27 -4.41 8.65 0.46
C VAL A 27 -3.35 7.62 0.78
N VAL A 28 -3.35 7.16 2.02
CA VAL A 28 -2.37 6.23 2.57
C VAL A 28 -2.99 4.85 2.67
N TYR A 29 -2.32 3.88 2.06
CA TYR A 29 -2.64 2.47 2.10
C TYR A 29 -1.51 1.76 2.84
N ASP A 30 -1.75 1.43 4.11
CA ASP A 30 -0.75 0.86 5.01
C ASP A 30 -1.26 -0.48 5.57
N SER A 31 -0.50 -1.54 5.32
CA SER A 31 -0.83 -2.88 5.81
C SER A 31 -0.39 -3.13 7.25
N LEU A 32 0.53 -2.32 7.79
CA LEU A 32 1.13 -2.50 9.11
C LEU A 32 0.46 -1.61 10.15
N TYR A 33 0.39 -0.31 9.90
CA TYR A 33 -0.14 0.68 10.84
C TYR A 33 -1.58 1.09 10.51
N ASN A 34 -2.35 1.41 11.55
CA ASN A 34 -3.72 1.91 11.43
C ASN A 34 -3.84 3.41 11.68
N THR A 35 -2.72 4.06 12.01
CA THR A 35 -2.58 5.51 12.20
C THR A 35 -1.32 5.98 11.49
N LEU A 36 -1.30 7.25 11.08
CA LEU A 36 -0.12 7.83 10.45
C LEU A 36 0.99 7.95 11.49
N SER A 37 2.17 7.44 11.15
CA SER A 37 3.37 7.73 11.94
C SER A 37 3.76 9.20 11.78
N THR A 38 4.53 9.73 12.73
CA THR A 38 5.06 11.09 12.65
C THR A 38 5.90 11.29 11.38
N GLU A 39 6.67 10.27 11.00
CA GLU A 39 7.51 10.28 9.78
C GLU A 39 6.65 10.30 8.52
N THR A 40 5.58 9.51 8.47
CA THR A 40 4.66 9.48 7.32
C THR A 40 3.91 10.80 7.19
N ALA A 41 3.47 11.39 8.30
CA ALA A 41 2.84 12.70 8.31
C ALA A 41 3.79 13.80 7.81
N ALA A 42 5.05 13.81 8.26
CA ALA A 42 6.05 14.76 7.79
C ALA A 42 6.31 14.62 6.27
N LEU A 43 6.36 13.39 5.75
CA LEU A 43 6.53 13.14 4.32
C LEU A 43 5.31 13.63 3.50
N VAL A 44 4.09 13.40 3.99
CA VAL A 44 2.87 13.95 3.36
C VAL A 44 2.91 15.47 3.32
N GLU A 45 3.30 16.11 4.42
CA GLU A 45 3.42 17.56 4.49
C GLU A 45 4.43 18.11 3.49
N GLN A 46 5.58 17.46 3.33
CA GLN A 46 6.61 17.83 2.36
C GLN A 46 6.11 17.66 0.91
N LEU A 47 5.41 16.57 0.60
CA LEU A 47 4.83 16.34 -0.73
C LEU A 47 3.74 17.37 -1.10
N GLN A 48 3.15 18.01 -0.09
CA GLN A 48 2.08 18.99 -0.27
C GLN A 48 2.53 20.43 0.01
N GLU A 49 3.84 20.70 0.09
CA GLU A 49 4.37 21.99 0.48
C GLU A 49 3.87 23.16 -0.40
N LEU A 50 3.63 22.89 -1.68
CA LEU A 50 3.15 23.89 -2.65
C LEU A 50 1.65 24.19 -2.55
N TYR A 51 0.88 23.46 -1.72
CA TYR A 51 -0.55 23.71 -1.54
C TYR A 51 -0.81 24.64 -0.36
N SER A 52 -1.76 25.57 -0.54
CA SER A 52 -2.25 26.46 0.52
C SER A 52 -3.78 26.57 0.46
N PRO A 53 -4.53 26.04 1.45
CA PRO A 53 -4.05 25.25 2.59
C PRO A 53 -3.57 23.85 2.15
N ARG A 54 -2.73 23.21 2.97
CA ARG A 54 -2.30 21.81 2.76
C ARG A 54 -3.50 20.85 2.85
N PRO A 55 -3.79 20.04 1.82
CA PRO A 55 -4.96 19.15 1.82
C PRO A 55 -4.88 17.97 2.80
N GLY A 56 -3.68 17.63 3.26
CA GLY A 56 -3.40 16.53 4.18
C GLY A 56 -3.53 15.15 3.54
N ALA A 57 -3.52 14.11 4.37
CA ALA A 57 -3.75 12.74 3.93
C ALA A 57 -4.84 12.03 4.73
N THR A 58 -5.44 11.00 4.13
CA THR A 58 -6.39 10.10 4.78
C THR A 58 -5.91 8.66 4.68
N MET A 59 -6.12 7.86 5.72
CA MET A 59 -5.79 6.43 5.68
C MET A 59 -7.01 5.63 5.22
N ARG A 60 -6.75 4.60 4.41
CA ARG A 60 -7.78 3.66 3.94
C ARG A 60 -7.67 2.32 4.67
N PRO A 61 -8.80 1.68 5.01
CA PRO A 61 -8.81 0.40 5.72
C PRO A 61 -8.52 -0.75 4.75
N VAL A 62 -7.25 -0.95 4.42
CA VAL A 62 -6.80 -2.10 3.60
C VAL A 62 -6.55 -3.34 4.44
N GLN A 63 -6.41 -4.50 3.78
CA GLN A 63 -5.99 -5.71 4.45
C GLN A 63 -4.67 -5.51 5.20
N ARG A 64 -4.67 -5.88 6.48
CA ARG A 64 -3.46 -5.87 7.30
C ARG A 64 -2.57 -7.05 7.01
N GLN A 65 -1.26 -6.82 7.10
CA GLN A 65 -0.28 -7.90 7.19
C GLN A 65 -0.30 -8.50 8.59
N ASN A 66 0.02 -9.79 8.69
CA ASN A 66 0.12 -10.52 9.97
C ASN A 66 1.58 -10.87 10.32
N ASP A 67 2.55 -10.28 9.63
CA ASP A 67 3.98 -10.49 9.80
C ASP A 67 4.74 -9.14 9.72
N GLY A 68 6.05 -9.15 10.00
CA GLY A 68 6.87 -7.95 10.02
C GLY A 68 7.57 -7.59 8.70
N TYR A 69 7.38 -8.37 7.62
CA TYR A 69 8.23 -8.29 6.42
C TYR A 69 7.46 -8.17 5.10
N SER A 70 6.13 -8.23 5.13
CA SER A 70 5.29 -8.25 3.92
C SER A 70 4.78 -6.89 3.47
N CYS A 71 5.14 -5.82 4.17
CA CYS A 71 4.69 -4.46 3.86
C CYS A 71 4.98 -4.09 2.40
N GLY A 72 6.14 -4.48 1.87
CA GLY A 72 6.48 -4.26 0.45
C GLY A 72 5.55 -5.00 -0.52
N LEU A 73 5.17 -6.24 -0.21
CA LEU A 73 4.25 -7.01 -1.07
C LEU A 73 2.84 -6.41 -1.07
N PHE A 74 2.35 -5.98 0.10
CA PHE A 74 1.06 -5.33 0.22
C PHE A 74 1.05 -3.97 -0.48
N ALA A 75 2.07 -3.13 -0.27
CA ALA A 75 2.18 -1.82 -0.93
C ALA A 75 2.12 -1.94 -2.46
N VAL A 76 2.83 -2.91 -3.05
CA VAL A 76 2.80 -3.18 -4.50
C VAL A 76 1.45 -3.74 -4.93
N ALA A 77 0.86 -4.66 -4.17
CA ALA A 77 -0.45 -5.21 -4.50
C ALA A 77 -1.55 -4.14 -4.50
N PHE A 78 -1.53 -3.22 -3.52
CA PHE A 78 -2.43 -2.08 -3.49
C PHE A 78 -2.24 -1.19 -4.73
N ALA A 79 -0.99 -0.94 -5.13
CA ALA A 79 -0.69 -0.13 -6.31
C ALA A 79 -1.20 -0.80 -7.60
N PHE A 80 -1.04 -2.13 -7.73
CA PHE A 80 -1.50 -2.90 -8.89
C PHE A 80 -3.02 -2.95 -8.97
N SER A 81 -3.71 -3.12 -7.84
CA SER A 81 -5.18 -3.01 -7.79
C SER A 81 -5.65 -1.63 -8.25
N ILE A 82 -5.06 -0.55 -7.73
CA ILE A 82 -5.41 0.82 -8.15
C ILE A 82 -5.15 1.03 -9.65
N ALA A 83 -3.98 0.62 -10.14
CA ALA A 83 -3.61 0.76 -11.54
C ALA A 83 -4.56 0.01 -12.51
N LEU A 84 -5.18 -1.06 -12.04
CA LEU A 84 -6.14 -1.88 -12.79
C LEU A 84 -7.61 -1.57 -12.42
N GLY A 85 -7.87 -0.47 -11.71
CA GLY A 85 -9.22 0.01 -11.41
C GLY A 85 -9.95 -0.74 -10.29
N GLN A 86 -9.25 -1.54 -9.48
CA GLN A 86 -9.79 -2.25 -8.33
C GLN A 86 -9.48 -1.51 -7.02
N ASP A 87 -10.49 -1.35 -6.16
CA ASP A 87 -10.30 -0.77 -4.82
C ASP A 87 -9.60 -1.77 -3.89
N PRO A 88 -8.37 -1.50 -3.42
CA PRO A 88 -7.63 -2.42 -2.56
C PRO A 88 -8.30 -2.67 -1.20
N CYS A 89 -9.24 -1.83 -0.76
CA CYS A 89 -10.04 -2.06 0.45
C CYS A 89 -11.03 -3.22 0.32
N THR A 90 -11.33 -3.64 -0.92
CA THR A 90 -12.30 -4.70 -1.21
C THR A 90 -11.65 -6.05 -1.46
N VAL A 91 -10.31 -6.10 -1.47
CA VAL A 91 -9.54 -7.29 -1.86
C VAL A 91 -9.02 -8.01 -0.63
N ARG A 92 -9.25 -9.33 -0.59
CA ARG A 92 -8.62 -10.21 0.39
C ARG A 92 -7.45 -10.95 -0.27
N TYR A 93 -6.28 -10.32 -0.30
CA TYR A 93 -5.07 -10.87 -0.89
C TYR A 93 -4.65 -12.19 -0.24
N ASP A 94 -4.34 -13.17 -1.09
CA ASP A 94 -3.73 -14.43 -0.69
C ASP A 94 -2.23 -14.23 -0.49
N ARG A 95 -1.86 -13.90 0.75
CA ARG A 95 -0.48 -13.59 1.14
C ARG A 95 0.52 -14.66 0.72
N ALA A 96 0.16 -15.95 0.78
CA ALA A 96 1.07 -17.04 0.44
C ALA A 96 1.52 -16.98 -1.04
N SER A 97 0.62 -16.56 -1.93
CA SER A 97 0.85 -16.55 -3.38
C SER A 97 1.43 -15.21 -3.90
N MET A 98 1.39 -14.13 -3.11
CA MET A 98 1.79 -12.78 -3.55
C MET A 98 3.24 -12.70 -4.04
N ALA A 99 4.19 -13.31 -3.32
CA ALA A 99 5.61 -13.18 -3.63
C ALA A 99 5.96 -13.83 -4.97
N ALA A 100 5.54 -15.08 -5.18
CA ALA A 100 5.75 -15.79 -6.44
C ALA A 100 5.02 -15.10 -7.61
N HIS A 101 3.84 -14.53 -7.36
CA HIS A 101 3.12 -13.76 -8.37
C HIS A 101 3.88 -12.48 -8.77
N LEU A 102 4.41 -11.72 -7.81
CA LEU A 102 5.18 -10.52 -8.08
C LEU A 102 6.43 -10.82 -8.92
N VAL A 103 7.19 -11.87 -8.57
CA VAL A 103 8.36 -12.29 -9.36
C VAL A 103 7.97 -12.55 -10.81
N ARG A 104 6.92 -13.34 -11.05
CA ARG A 104 6.43 -13.59 -12.42
C ARG A 104 6.02 -12.32 -13.15
N CYS A 105 5.30 -11.41 -12.49
CA CYS A 105 4.90 -10.15 -13.09
C CYS A 105 6.11 -9.32 -13.52
N LEU A 106 7.15 -9.25 -12.68
CA LEU A 106 8.38 -8.53 -12.99
C LEU A 106 9.16 -9.18 -14.13
N GLU A 107 9.30 -10.51 -14.13
CA GLU A 107 9.97 -11.27 -15.19
C GLU A 107 9.27 -11.11 -16.54
N GLN A 108 7.93 -11.01 -16.53
CA GLN A 108 7.11 -10.85 -17.74
C GLN A 108 6.89 -9.38 -18.13
N GLY A 109 7.28 -8.42 -17.28
CA GLY A 109 7.03 -6.99 -17.52
C GLY A 109 5.55 -6.62 -17.54
N VAL A 110 4.72 -7.29 -16.74
CA VAL A 110 3.26 -7.10 -16.71
C VAL A 110 2.78 -6.58 -15.35
N VAL A 111 1.68 -5.82 -15.37
CA VAL A 111 0.91 -5.45 -14.18
C VAL A 111 -0.36 -6.30 -14.18
N GLN A 112 -0.52 -7.16 -13.18
CA GLN A 112 -1.69 -8.04 -13.03
C GLN A 112 -2.24 -7.99 -11.62
N LEU A 113 -3.53 -8.23 -11.44
CA LEU A 113 -4.13 -8.30 -10.12
C LEU A 113 -3.49 -9.42 -9.29
N PHE A 114 -3.13 -9.09 -8.05
CA PHE A 114 -2.56 -10.07 -7.14
C PHE A 114 -3.58 -11.16 -6.78
N PRO A 115 -3.12 -12.39 -6.47
CA PRO A 115 -3.99 -13.47 -6.03
C PRO A 115 -4.82 -13.07 -4.81
N SER A 116 -6.11 -13.39 -4.82
CA SER A 116 -7.04 -13.11 -3.72
C SER A 116 -7.84 -14.35 -3.35
N VAL A 117 -8.16 -14.52 -2.08
CA VAL A 117 -9.11 -15.54 -1.63
C VAL A 117 -10.55 -15.04 -1.79
N PRO A 118 -11.51 -15.90 -2.14
CA PRO A 118 -12.92 -15.53 -2.14
C PRO A 118 -13.33 -14.98 -0.77
N VAL A 119 -14.00 -13.83 -0.76
CA VAL A 119 -14.74 -13.41 0.44
C VAL A 119 -15.88 -14.41 0.58
N ALA A 120 -15.83 -15.26 1.61
CA ALA A 120 -16.91 -16.21 1.88
C ALA A 120 -18.22 -15.41 1.96
N GLY A 121 -19.11 -15.62 0.99
CA GLY A 121 -20.42 -14.97 0.98
C GLY A 121 -21.14 -15.33 2.28
N GLY A 122 -21.40 -14.31 3.10
CA GLY A 122 -22.28 -14.46 4.24
C GLY A 122 -23.62 -15.00 3.74
N ARG A 123 -24.02 -16.16 4.29
CA ARG A 123 -25.42 -16.58 4.29
C ARG A 123 -26.16 -15.76 5.33
#